data_AF-A0A954ZSV1-F1
#
_entry.id   AF-A0A954ZSV1-F1
#
_cell.length_a   1.000
_cell.length_b   1.000
_cell.length_c   1.000
_cell.angle_alpha   90.00
_cell.angle_beta   90.00
_cell.angle_gamma   90.00
#
_symmetry.space_group_name_H-M   'P 1'
#
loop_
_entity.id
_entity.type
_entity.pdbx_description
1 polymer ?
#
loop_
_entity_poly.entity_id
_entity_poly.type
_entity_poly.pdbx_seq_one_letter_code
_entity_poly.pdbx_strand_id
1 'polypeptide(L)'
;MQTSEPTTLYVPPKSQDQPQSPTQIVAILAAIIPIVVGVAWLMILLRRRARLRPEEHAFRSLASRMRLGRSQVIAVRRCARDTRREPIDVLMDEQLLHRALQVD
;
A
#
# COMPACT_ATOMS: atom_id res chain seq x y z
N MET A 1 -7.28 -41.21 -65.75
CA MET A 1 -6.32 -41.66 -64.72
C MET A 1 -5.76 -40.40 -64.07
N GLN A 2 -6.26 -40.03 -62.90
CA GLN A 2 -5.83 -38.83 -62.15
C GLN A 2 -4.84 -39.29 -61.07
N THR A 3 -3.60 -38.84 -61.18
CA THR A 3 -2.56 -38.99 -60.16
C THR A 3 -2.74 -37.89 -59.12
N SER A 4 -3.24 -38.26 -57.95
CA SER A 4 -3.34 -37.42 -56.76
C SER A 4 -1.97 -37.32 -56.10
N GLU A 5 -1.31 -36.16 -56.22
CA GLU A 5 -0.14 -35.84 -55.41
C GLU A 5 -0.59 -35.44 -53.99
N PRO A 6 0.09 -35.91 -52.93
CA PRO A 6 -0.24 -35.51 -51.57
C PRO A 6 0.33 -34.10 -51.29
N THR A 7 -0.56 -33.12 -51.13
CA THR A 7 -0.21 -31.81 -50.59
C THR A 7 0.34 -31.98 -49.18
N THR A 8 1.67 -31.90 -49.03
CA THR A 8 2.32 -31.80 -47.73
C THR A 8 1.95 -30.47 -47.09
N LEU A 9 1.02 -30.51 -46.15
CA LEU A 9 0.67 -29.38 -45.30
C LEU A 9 1.90 -29.05 -44.42
N TYR A 10 2.64 -28.01 -44.78
CA TYR A 10 3.74 -27.50 -43.97
C TYR A 10 3.17 -26.96 -42.65
N VAL A 11 3.35 -27.71 -41.57
CA VAL A 11 3.09 -27.24 -40.20
C VAL A 11 4.34 -26.49 -39.75
N PRO A 12 4.31 -25.15 -39.57
CA PRO A 12 5.45 -24.45 -38.99
C PRO A 12 5.70 -25.00 -37.59
N PRO A 13 6.95 -25.28 -37.20
CA PRO A 13 7.25 -25.70 -35.84
C PRO A 13 6.79 -24.61 -34.87
N LYS A 14 5.75 -24.91 -34.10
CA LYS A 14 5.38 -24.15 -32.92
C LYS A 14 6.46 -24.33 -31.87
N SER A 15 6.85 -23.20 -31.27
CA SER A 15 7.66 -23.11 -30.05
C SER A 15 9.11 -23.55 -30.21
N GLN A 16 9.93 -22.61 -30.66
CA GLN A 16 11.29 -22.55 -30.15
C GLN A 16 11.19 -22.02 -28.72
N ASP A 17 11.19 -22.93 -27.74
CA ASP A 17 11.64 -22.61 -26.39
C ASP A 17 13.00 -21.96 -26.53
N GLN A 18 13.02 -20.63 -26.45
CA GLN A 18 14.25 -19.86 -26.48
C GLN A 18 15.10 -20.38 -25.31
N PRO A 19 16.27 -21.00 -25.56
CA PRO A 19 17.10 -21.46 -24.46
C PRO A 19 17.47 -20.22 -23.66
N GLN A 20 16.87 -20.08 -22.48
CA GLN A 20 17.23 -19.04 -21.53
C GLN A 20 18.69 -19.32 -21.19
N SER A 21 19.59 -18.59 -21.85
CA SER A 21 21.01 -18.71 -21.57
C SER A 21 21.22 -18.40 -20.09
N PRO A 22 22.18 -19.06 -19.41
CA PRO A 22 22.41 -18.85 -17.98
C PRO A 22 22.62 -17.37 -17.64
N THR A 23 23.11 -16.57 -18.59
CA THR A 23 23.21 -15.11 -18.51
C THR A 23 21.87 -14.38 -18.42
N GLN A 24 20.82 -14.83 -19.13
CA GLN A 24 19.48 -14.24 -19.01
C GLN A 24 18.84 -14.55 -17.66
N ILE A 25 19.02 -15.77 -17.13
CA ILE A 25 18.52 -16.15 -15.81
C ILE A 25 19.19 -15.28 -14.73
N VAL A 26 20.52 -15.11 -14.81
CA VAL A 26 21.26 -14.24 -13.88
C VAL A 26 20.82 -12.78 -14.00
N ALA A 27 20.59 -12.27 -15.22
CA ALA A 27 20.11 -10.90 -15.42
C ALA A 27 18.71 -10.68 -14.83
N ILE A 28 17.80 -11.64 -15.00
CA ILE A 28 16.45 -11.59 -14.42
C ILE A 28 16.51 -11.64 -12.90
N LEU A 29 17.30 -12.55 -12.32
CA LEU A 29 17.51 -12.61 -10.87
C LEU A 29 18.13 -11.31 -10.33
N ALA A 30 19.15 -10.77 -11.00
CA ALA A 30 19.78 -9.51 -10.64
C ALA A 30 18.82 -8.32 -10.73
N ALA A 31 17.78 -8.37 -11.57
CA ALA A 31 16.74 -7.35 -11.64
C ALA A 31 15.66 -7.53 -10.56
N ILE A 32 15.25 -8.77 -10.27
CA ILE A 32 14.16 -9.06 -9.32
C ILE A 32 14.61 -8.89 -7.87
N ILE A 33 15.80 -9.39 -7.52
CA ILE A 33 16.32 -9.34 -6.14
C ILE A 33 16.33 -7.91 -5.57
N PRO A 34 16.88 -6.87 -6.23
CA PRO A 34 16.89 -5.51 -5.68
C PRO A 34 15.49 -4.91 -5.57
N ILE A 35 14.54 -5.28 -6.45
CA ILE A 35 13.15 -4.84 -6.34
C ILE A 35 12.52 -5.43 -5.08
N VAL A 36 12.65 -6.74 -4.86
CA VAL A 36 12.09 -7.42 -3.69
C VAL A 36 12.73 -6.89 -2.40
N VAL A 37 14.06 -6.74 -2.38
CA VAL A 37 14.80 -6.20 -1.23
C VAL A 37 14.41 -4.74 -0.97
N GLY A 38 14.28 -3.92 -2.01
CA GLY A 38 13.84 -2.52 -1.91
C GLY A 38 12.43 -2.39 -1.34
N VAL A 39 11.48 -3.19 -1.81
CA VAL A 39 10.11 -3.22 -1.30
C VAL A 39 10.07 -3.71 0.15
N ALA A 40 10.83 -4.76 0.48
CA ALA A 40 10.91 -5.28 1.85
C ALA A 40 11.50 -4.22 2.81
N TRP A 41 12.57 -3.52 2.38
CA TRP A 41 13.16 -2.43 3.15
C TRP A 41 12.18 -1.29 3.34
N LEU A 42 11.47 -0.88 2.28
CA LEU A 42 10.45 0.16 2.34
C LEU A 42 9.33 -0.21 3.32
N MET A 43 8.85 -1.45 3.28
CA MET A 43 7.87 -1.99 4.22
C MET A 43 8.37 -1.94 5.66
N ILE A 44 9.63 -2.32 5.92
CA ILE A 44 10.23 -2.25 7.26
C ILE A 44 10.34 -0.80 7.72
N LEU A 45 10.74 0.12 6.84
CA LEU A 45 10.87 1.55 7.14
C LEU A 45 9.51 2.20 7.43
N LEU A 46 8.48 1.83 6.65
CA LEU A 46 7.10 2.23 6.88
C LEU A 46 6.55 1.66 8.19
N ARG A 47 6.84 0.40 8.51
CA ARG A 47 6.48 -0.21 9.81
C ARG A 47 7.19 0.49 10.96
N ARG A 48 8.45 0.88 10.81
CA ARG A 48 9.18 1.69 11.80
C ARG A 48 8.57 3.08 11.94
N ARG A 49 8.17 3.74 10.84
CA ARG A 49 7.44 5.02 10.89
C ARG A 49 6.06 4.90 11.54
N ALA A 50 5.35 3.80 11.30
CA ALA A 50 4.08 3.53 11.97
C ALA A 50 4.26 3.34 13.48
N ARG A 51 5.36 2.71 13.91
CA ARG A 51 5.76 2.63 15.33
C ARG A 51 6.18 3.98 15.93
N LEU A 52 6.52 4.97 15.13
CA LEU A 52 6.85 6.32 15.59
C LEU A 52 5.60 7.20 15.82
N ARG A 53 4.41 6.76 15.37
CA ARG A 53 3.13 7.46 15.65
C ARG A 53 1.99 6.47 15.94
N PRO A 54 2.10 5.63 16.98
CA PRO A 54 1.01 4.74 17.39
C PRO A 54 -0.25 5.55 17.74
N GLU A 55 -0.06 6.75 18.31
CA GLU A 55 -1.11 7.69 18.69
C GLU A 55 -1.93 8.19 17.49
N GLU A 56 -1.28 8.44 16.35
CA GLU A 56 -1.96 8.86 15.12
C GLU A 56 -2.84 7.73 14.55
N HIS A 57 -2.37 6.48 14.63
CA HIS A 57 -3.15 5.32 14.22
C HIS A 57 -4.32 5.06 15.17
N ALA A 58 -4.09 5.17 16.47
CA ALA A 58 -5.13 5.04 17.49
C ALA A 58 -6.19 6.14 17.33
N PHE A 59 -5.77 7.40 17.12
CA PHE A 59 -6.65 8.51 16.81
C PHE A 59 -7.50 8.27 15.56
N ARG A 60 -6.89 7.85 14.43
CA ARG A 60 -7.66 7.55 13.21
C ARG A 60 -8.63 6.40 13.39
N SER A 61 -8.21 5.34 14.09
CA SER A 61 -9.07 4.19 14.37
C SER A 61 -10.26 4.59 15.24
N LEU A 62 -10.02 5.38 16.29
CA LEU A 62 -11.06 5.85 17.20
C LEU A 62 -12.01 6.85 16.52
N ALA A 63 -11.48 7.82 15.78
CA ALA A 63 -12.27 8.76 15.00
C ALA A 63 -13.15 8.06 13.95
N SER A 64 -12.64 7.01 13.31
CA SER A 64 -13.41 6.18 12.38
C SER A 64 -14.53 5.40 13.09
N ARG A 65 -14.28 4.83 14.28
CA ARG A 65 -15.30 4.15 15.09
C ARG A 65 -16.39 5.11 15.55
N MET A 66 -16.03 6.34 15.89
CA MET A 66 -16.97 7.41 16.26
C MET A 66 -17.65 8.07 15.05
N ARG A 67 -17.36 7.60 13.83
CA ARG A 67 -17.90 8.12 12.56
C ARG A 67 -17.70 9.62 12.38
N LEU A 68 -16.58 10.16 12.91
CA LEU A 68 -16.29 11.59 12.79
C LEU A 68 -16.00 11.96 11.34
N GLY A 69 -16.64 13.05 10.90
CA GLY A 69 -16.42 13.63 9.58
C GLY A 69 -15.04 14.26 9.43
N ARG A 70 -14.63 14.54 8.19
CA ARG A 70 -13.31 15.16 7.91
C ARG A 70 -13.17 16.54 8.55
N SER A 71 -14.24 17.35 8.61
CA SER A 71 -14.23 18.66 9.28
C SER A 71 -14.02 18.51 10.80
N GLN A 72 -14.76 17.59 11.42
CA GLN A 72 -14.68 17.28 12.84
C GLN A 72 -13.30 16.79 13.27
N VAL A 73 -12.66 15.93 12.47
CA VAL A 73 -11.28 15.49 12.72
C VAL A 73 -10.29 16.66 12.69
N ILE A 74 -10.51 17.65 11.82
CA ILE A 74 -9.70 18.86 11.76
C ILE A 74 -9.96 19.74 13.00
N ALA A 75 -11.22 19.87 13.40
CA ALA A 75 -11.62 20.63 14.59
C ALA A 75 -11.00 20.05 15.87
N VAL A 76 -11.02 18.71 16.03
CA VAL A 76 -10.36 18.04 17.16
C VAL A 76 -8.85 18.26 17.14
N ARG A 77 -8.18 18.18 15.99
CA ARG A 77 -6.74 18.48 15.90
C ARG A 77 -6.41 19.93 16.22
N ARG A 78 -7.28 20.86 15.84
CA ARG A 78 -7.13 22.29 16.17
C ARG A 78 -7.29 22.48 17.68
N CYS A 79 -8.32 21.90 18.28
CA CYS A 79 -8.54 21.95 19.73
C CYS A 79 -7.40 21.31 20.53
N ALA A 80 -6.86 20.18 20.07
CA ALA A 80 -5.70 19.53 20.67
C ALA A 80 -4.45 20.42 20.63
N ARG A 81 -4.23 21.10 19.50
CA ARG A 81 -3.13 22.06 19.36
C ARG A 81 -3.29 23.27 20.30
N ASP A 82 -4.50 23.79 20.43
CA ASP A 82 -4.79 24.93 21.30
C ASP A 82 -4.65 24.58 22.79
N THR A 83 -5.01 23.34 23.15
CA THR A 83 -4.89 22.82 24.53
C THR A 83 -3.53 22.20 24.84
N ARG A 84 -2.60 22.16 23.87
CA ARG A 84 -1.29 21.48 23.95
C ARG A 84 -1.40 20.01 24.41
N ARG A 85 -2.45 19.32 23.99
CA ARG A 85 -2.69 17.90 24.29
C ARG A 85 -2.61 17.06 23.02
N GLU A 86 -2.49 15.75 23.19
CA GLU A 86 -2.58 14.83 22.05
C GLU A 86 -4.03 14.78 21.53
N PRO A 87 -4.24 14.67 20.20
CA PRO A 87 -5.58 14.61 19.62
C PRO A 87 -6.44 13.46 20.15
N ILE A 88 -5.80 12.38 20.59
CA ILE A 88 -6.49 11.22 21.18
C ILE A 88 -7.06 11.54 22.56
N ASP A 89 -6.39 12.36 23.36
CA ASP A 89 -6.88 12.76 24.69
C ASP A 89 -8.14 13.61 24.57
N VAL A 90 -8.17 14.51 23.58
CA VAL A 90 -9.36 15.31 23.25
C VAL A 90 -10.52 14.44 22.77
N LEU A 91 -10.23 13.31 22.10
CA LEU A 91 -11.25 12.39 21.61
C LEU A 91 -11.78 11.47 22.73
N MET A 92 -10.96 11.18 23.75
CA MET A 92 -11.31 10.37 24.91
C MET A 92 -12.05 11.18 25.98
N ASP A 93 -11.84 12.50 26.03
CA ASP A 93 -12.51 13.42 26.95
C ASP A 93 -13.77 14.00 26.29
N GLU A 94 -14.94 13.58 26.79
CA GLU A 94 -16.24 13.95 26.23
C GLU A 94 -16.50 15.46 26.25
N GLN A 95 -16.00 16.18 27.28
CA GLN A 95 -16.20 17.63 27.39
C GLN A 95 -15.35 18.37 26.35
N LEU A 96 -14.10 17.94 26.15
CA LEU A 96 -13.22 18.52 25.15
C LEU A 96 -13.65 18.17 23.73
N LEU A 97 -14.13 16.95 23.51
CA LEU A 97 -14.70 16.54 22.22
C LEU A 97 -15.92 17.38 21.89
N HIS A 98 -16.86 17.55 22.83
CA HIS A 98 -18.06 18.35 22.59
C HIS A 98 -17.70 19.81 22.30
N ARG A 99 -16.74 20.38 23.04
CA ARG A 99 -16.21 21.72 22.78
C ARG A 99 -15.54 21.83 21.40
N ALA A 100 -14.79 20.82 20.97
CA ALA A 100 -14.14 20.81 19.66
C ALA A 100 -15.15 20.73 18.50
N LEU A 101 -16.26 20.00 18.70
CA LEU A 101 -17.29 19.81 17.69
C LEU A 101 -18.31 20.96 17.62
N GLN A 102 -18.39 21.82 18.65
CA GLN A 102 -19.26 23.01 18.67
C GLN A 102 -18.70 24.22 17.89
N VAL A 103 -17.46 24.15 17.41
CA VAL A 103 -16.79 25.27 16.70
C VAL A 103 -17.03 25.22 15.17
N ASP A 104 -17.80 24.25 14.68
CA ASP A 104 -18.25 24.16 13.27
C ASP A 104 -19.64 24.82 13.09
#